data_AF-A0A327VEN3-F1
#
_entry.id   AF-A0A327VEN3-F1
#
_cell.length_a   1.000
_cell.length_b   1.000
_cell.length_c   1.000
_cell.angle_alpha   90.00
_cell.angle_beta   90.00
_cell.angle_gamma   90.00
#
_symmetry.space_group_name_H-M   'P 1'
#
loop_
_entity.id
_entity.type
_entity.pdbx_description
1 polymer ?
#
loop_
_entity_poly.entity_id
_entity_poly.type
_entity_poly.pdbx_seq_one_letter_code
_entity_poly.pdbx_strand_id
1 'polypeptide(L)'
;MPELPEDLPRLWTIKRYLLLLLADVDKAIETAENGSPRGKPPPPRWCIQWRHTPVGTPRLGILHHAGCWMATGDRLTIREVQALRQDPGRRIERCEACGPGQSTEG
;
A
#
# COMPACT_ATOMS: atom_id res chain seq x y z
N MET A 1 7.34 23.23 36.92
CA MET A 1 6.75 23.09 35.57
C MET A 1 7.72 22.27 34.75
N PRO A 2 7.32 21.16 34.12
CA PRO A 2 8.26 20.44 33.26
C PRO A 2 8.55 21.34 32.07
N GLU A 3 9.78 21.83 31.99
CA GLU A 3 10.26 22.60 30.85
C GLU A 3 10.15 21.70 29.63
N LEU A 4 9.44 22.18 28.60
CA LEU A 4 9.47 21.52 27.31
C LEU A 4 10.94 21.39 26.89
N PRO A 5 11.40 20.22 26.43
CA PRO A 5 12.80 20.07 26.03
C PRO A 5 13.13 21.15 25.00
N GLU A 6 14.27 21.81 25.19
CA GLU A 6 14.73 23.02 24.49
C GLU A 6 14.67 22.90 22.94
N ASP A 7 14.58 21.67 22.43
CA ASP A 7 14.54 21.36 21.01
C ASP A 7 13.13 21.17 20.41
N LEU A 8 12.05 21.39 21.17
CA LEU A 8 10.68 21.20 20.68
C LEU A 8 10.35 22.01 19.40
N PRO A 9 10.72 23.31 19.29
CA PRO A 9 10.50 24.08 18.06
C PRO A 9 11.26 23.49 16.86
N ARG A 10 12.48 23.00 17.07
CA ARG A 10 13.28 22.35 16.02
C ARG A 10 12.65 21.05 15.57
N LEU A 11 12.15 20.23 16.51
CA LEU A 11 11.44 18.98 16.19
C LEU A 11 10.16 19.25 15.38
N TRP A 12 9.42 20.32 15.69
CA TRP A 12 8.26 20.72 14.88
C TRP A 12 8.64 21.13 13.46
N THR A 13 9.74 21.87 13.30
CA THR A 13 10.29 22.23 11.98
C THR A 13 10.68 20.99 11.18
N ILE A 14 11.41 20.06 11.80
CA ILE A 14 11.81 18.79 11.16
C ILE A 14 10.57 17.99 10.74
N LYS A 15 9.58 17.85 11.62
CA LYS A 15 8.31 17.18 11.30
C LYS A 15 7.62 17.82 10.10
N ARG A 16 7.53 19.17 10.06
CA ARG A 16 6.91 19.90 8.96
C ARG A 16 7.64 19.65 7.65
N TYR A 17 8.96 19.69 7.67
CA TYR A 17 9.81 19.43 6.51
C TYR A 17 9.64 18.00 5.97
N LEU A 18 9.66 17.00 6.86
CA LEU A 18 9.45 15.60 6.47
C LEU A 18 8.07 15.36 5.86
N LEU A 19 7.02 16.00 6.38
CA LEU A 19 5.68 15.89 5.82
C LEU A 19 5.58 16.49 4.40
N LEU A 20 6.31 17.58 4.14
CA LEU A 20 6.38 18.16 2.79
C LEU A 20 7.10 17.23 1.82
N LEU A 21 8.25 16.69 2.23
CA LEU A 21 8.99 15.71 1.42
C LEU A 21 8.15 14.46 1.14
N LEU A 22 7.40 13.97 2.13
CA LEU A 22 6.53 12.82 1.95
C LEU A 22 5.42 13.12 0.94
N ALA A 23 4.80 14.31 1.01
CA ALA A 23 3.80 14.73 0.05
C ALA A 23 4.34 14.82 -1.38
N ASP A 24 5.59 15.29 -1.56
CA ASP A 24 6.24 15.32 -2.88
C ASP A 24 6.51 13.91 -3.41
N VAL A 25 6.94 12.97 -2.57
CA VAL A 25 7.13 11.56 -2.93
C VAL A 25 5.80 10.91 -3.30
N ASP A 26 4.75 11.11 -2.51
CA ASP A 26 3.41 10.60 -2.81
C ASP A 26 2.91 11.14 -4.16
N LYS A 27 3.11 12.44 -4.43
CA LYS A 27 2.76 13.04 -5.72
C LYS A 27 3.59 12.48 -6.88
N ALA A 28 4.87 12.19 -6.67
CA ALA A 28 5.71 11.57 -7.68
C ALA A 28 5.26 10.13 -7.98
N ILE A 29 4.87 9.37 -6.94
CA ILE A 29 4.26 8.05 -7.09
C ILE A 29 2.95 8.17 -7.88
N GLU A 30 2.04 9.06 -7.47
CA GLU A 30 0.78 9.31 -8.19
C GLU A 30 1.05 9.70 -9.64
N THR A 31 2.05 10.53 -9.92
CA THR A 31 2.39 10.94 -11.29
C THR A 31 2.95 9.78 -12.11
N ALA A 32 3.82 8.95 -11.52
CA ALA A 32 4.34 7.76 -12.18
C ALA A 32 3.24 6.71 -12.42
N GLU A 33 2.29 6.58 -11.50
CA GLU A 33 1.11 5.73 -11.65
C GLU A 33 0.12 6.28 -12.70
N ASN A 34 -0.05 7.60 -12.75
CA ASN A 34 -0.98 8.30 -13.64
C ASN A 34 -0.34 8.78 -14.95
N GLY A 35 0.92 8.41 -15.23
CA GLY A 35 1.73 8.85 -16.38
C GLY A 35 1.20 8.44 -17.76
N SER A 36 -0.03 7.95 -17.87
CA SER A 36 -0.77 7.92 -19.13
C SER A 36 -1.72 9.12 -19.18
N PRO A 37 -1.47 10.11 -20.06
CA PRO A 37 -2.32 11.28 -20.14
C PRO A 37 -3.68 10.90 -20.75
N ARG A 38 -4.72 11.02 -19.92
CA ARG A 38 -6.16 10.91 -20.22
C ARG A 38 -6.68 9.48 -20.47
N GLY A 39 -7.45 9.02 -19.51
CA GLY A 39 -8.43 7.95 -19.68
C GLY A 39 -7.95 6.63 -19.09
N LYS A 40 -8.52 6.32 -17.92
CA LYS A 40 -8.42 5.07 -17.17
C LYS A 40 -7.23 5.01 -16.21
N PRO A 41 -7.47 4.75 -14.91
CA PRO A 41 -6.40 4.44 -13.97
C PRO A 41 -5.55 3.27 -14.50
N PRO A 42 -4.25 3.20 -14.16
CA PRO A 42 -3.41 2.06 -14.54
C PRO A 42 -4.15 0.77 -14.18
N PRO A 43 -4.09 -0.27 -15.04
CA PRO A 43 -4.81 -1.50 -14.79
C PRO A 43 -4.41 -2.02 -13.41
N PRO A 44 -5.38 -2.48 -12.59
CA PRO A 44 -5.10 -2.91 -11.24
C PRO A 44 -4.01 -3.98 -11.23
N ARG A 45 -2.89 -3.63 -10.58
CA ARG A 45 -1.64 -4.42 -10.54
C ARG A 45 -1.60 -5.44 -9.43
N TRP A 46 -2.64 -5.48 -8.60
CA TRP A 46 -2.70 -6.33 -7.42
C TRP A 46 -3.96 -7.17 -7.44
N CYS A 47 -3.94 -8.27 -6.70
CA CYS A 47 -5.08 -9.13 -6.49
C CYS A 47 -5.01 -9.65 -5.06
N ILE A 48 -6.15 -9.71 -4.35
CA ILE A 48 -6.20 -10.37 -3.04
C ILE A 48 -7.08 -11.60 -3.12
N GLN A 49 -6.47 -12.77 -2.90
CA GLN A 49 -7.20 -14.01 -2.72
C GLN A 49 -7.59 -14.14 -1.24
N TRP A 50 -8.90 -14.13 -0.96
CA TRP A 50 -9.40 -14.32 0.40
C TRP A 50 -9.54 -15.79 0.75
N ARG A 51 -9.03 -16.18 1.91
CA ARG A 51 -9.25 -17.50 2.49
C ARG A 51 -10.44 -17.47 3.45
N HIS A 52 -11.09 -18.62 3.58
CA HIS A 52 -12.04 -18.83 4.66
C HIS A 52 -11.30 -18.86 5.98
N THR A 53 -11.82 -18.12 6.96
CA THR A 53 -11.33 -18.12 8.33
C THR A 53 -12.49 -18.39 9.29
N PRO A 54 -12.25 -19.01 10.46
CA PRO A 54 -13.27 -19.20 11.47
C PRO A 54 -13.94 -17.89 11.91
N VAL A 55 -15.20 -17.96 12.30
CA VAL A 55 -15.94 -16.81 12.84
C VAL A 55 -15.21 -16.26 14.08
N GLY A 56 -15.04 -14.93 14.14
CA GLY A 56 -14.31 -14.26 15.22
C GLY A 56 -12.80 -14.13 14.98
N THR A 57 -12.26 -14.64 13.87
CA THR A 57 -10.86 -14.42 13.47
C THR A 57 -10.78 -13.43 12.30
N PRO A 58 -9.72 -12.58 12.24
CA PRO A 58 -9.52 -11.69 11.10
C PRO A 58 -9.48 -12.47 9.79
N ARG A 59 -10.14 -11.94 8.77
CA ARG A 59 -10.18 -12.58 7.45
C ARG A 59 -8.80 -12.54 6.82
N LEU A 60 -8.27 -13.70 6.44
CA LEU A 60 -6.95 -13.82 5.83
C LEU A 60 -7.04 -13.59 4.31
N GLY A 61 -6.29 -12.61 3.81
CA GLY A 61 -6.08 -12.35 2.39
C GLY A 61 -4.63 -12.59 2.00
N ILE A 62 -4.40 -13.19 0.84
CA ILE A 62 -3.07 -13.31 0.23
C ILE A 62 -2.98 -12.30 -0.91
N LEU A 63 -2.00 -11.40 -0.84
CA LEU A 63 -1.75 -10.36 -1.84
C LEU A 63 -0.82 -10.88 -2.93
N HIS A 64 -1.30 -10.83 -4.17
CA HIS A 64 -0.60 -11.21 -5.38
C HIS A 64 -0.35 -9.98 -6.26
N HIS A 65 0.72 -10.00 -7.05
CA HIS A 65 0.80 -9.14 -8.24
C HIS A 65 -0.15 -9.67 -9.33
N ALA A 66 -0.69 -8.80 -10.18
CA ALA A 66 -1.71 -9.14 -11.17
C ALA A 66 -1.24 -10.18 -12.21
N GLY A 67 0.07 -10.32 -12.41
CA GLY A 67 0.67 -11.35 -13.27
C GLY A 67 0.91 -12.70 -12.59
N CYS A 68 0.55 -12.86 -11.31
CA CYS A 68 0.75 -14.12 -10.61
C CYS A 68 -0.21 -15.20 -11.13
N TRP A 69 0.33 -16.36 -11.51
CA TRP A 69 -0.46 -17.50 -11.98
C TRP A 69 -1.39 -18.11 -10.90
N MET A 70 -1.16 -17.79 -9.62
CA MET A 70 -2.03 -18.22 -8.50
C MET A 70 -3.11 -17.18 -8.14
N ALA A 71 -3.12 -16.01 -8.77
CA ALA A 71 -4.08 -14.96 -8.45
C ALA A 71 -5.50 -15.37 -8.88
N THR A 72 -6.42 -15.46 -7.93
CA THR A 72 -7.83 -15.87 -8.18
C THR A 72 -8.87 -14.90 -7.61
N GLY A 73 -8.43 -13.80 -7.00
CA GLY A 73 -9.30 -12.76 -6.44
C GLY A 73 -9.53 -11.56 -7.36
N ASP A 74 -10.29 -10.59 -6.86
CA ASP A 74 -10.54 -9.35 -7.59
C ASP A 74 -9.25 -8.56 -7.79
N ARG A 75 -9.14 -7.90 -8.94
CA ARG A 75 -8.02 -7.00 -9.22
C ARG A 75 -8.21 -5.70 -8.46
N LEU A 76 -7.16 -5.27 -7.78
CA LEU A 76 -7.15 -4.11 -6.90
C LEU A 76 -6.03 -3.13 -7.31
N THR A 77 -6.33 -1.86 -7.13
CA THR A 77 -5.37 -0.77 -7.14
C THR A 77 -4.54 -0.78 -5.85
N ILE A 78 -3.40 -0.08 -5.84
CA ILE A 78 -2.58 0.03 -4.62
C ILE A 78 -3.36 0.73 -3.48
N ARG A 79 -4.18 1.72 -3.81
CA ARG A 79 -5.00 2.45 -2.83
C ARG A 79 -6.03 1.54 -2.16
N GLU A 80 -6.68 0.67 -2.93
CA GLU A 80 -7.59 -0.33 -2.37
C GLU A 80 -6.85 -1.34 -1.50
N VAL A 81 -5.68 -1.81 -1.93
CA VAL A 81 -4.84 -2.69 -1.11
C VAL A 81 -4.43 -2.02 0.21
N GLN A 82 -4.06 -0.73 0.18
CA GLN A 82 -3.74 0.03 1.39
C GLN A 82 -4.95 0.18 2.30
N ALA A 83 -6.11 0.57 1.78
CA ALA A 83 -7.35 0.67 2.55
C ALA A 83 -7.70 -0.66 3.23
N LEU A 84 -7.57 -1.77 2.50
CA LEU A 84 -7.82 -3.11 3.02
C LEU A 84 -6.79 -3.56 4.08
N ARG A 85 -5.54 -3.09 4.01
CA ARG A 85 -4.50 -3.35 5.02
C ARG A 85 -4.74 -2.61 6.33
N GLN A 86 -5.43 -1.47 6.29
CA GLN A 86 -5.77 -0.70 7.48
C GLN A 86 -7.04 -1.21 8.18
N ASP A 87 -7.78 -2.15 7.59
CA ASP A 87 -8.98 -2.73 8.19
C ASP A 87 -8.60 -3.77 9.28
N PRO A 88 -8.91 -3.53 10.56
CA PRO A 88 -8.53 -4.42 11.66
C PRO A 88 -9.24 -5.78 11.61
N GLY A 89 -10.34 -5.91 10.86
CA GLY A 89 -11.01 -7.18 10.62
C GLY A 89 -10.31 -8.07 9.59
N ARG A 90 -9.20 -7.61 9.01
CA ARG A 90 -8.49 -8.29 7.93
C ARG A 90 -7.01 -8.42 8.24
N ARG A 91 -6.43 -9.54 7.81
CA ARG A 91 -5.00 -9.78 7.83
C ARG A 91 -4.57 -10.09 6.41
N ILE A 92 -3.65 -9.29 5.87
CA ILE A 92 -3.18 -9.44 4.49
C ILE A 92 -1.70 -9.84 4.50
N GLU A 93 -1.43 -11.05 4.03
CA GLU A 93 -0.08 -11.57 3.84
C GLU A 93 0.32 -11.45 2.37
N ARG A 94 1.62 -11.51 2.07
CA ARG A 94 2.11 -11.51 0.69
C ARG A 94 2.16 -12.95 0.16
N CYS A 95 1.86 -13.13 -1.12
CA CYS A 95 2.14 -14.39 -1.79
C CYS A 95 3.66 -14.65 -1.79
N GLU A 96 4.06 -15.89 -1.56
CA GLU A 96 5.47 -16.29 -1.45
C GLU A 96 6.16 -16.36 -2.82
N ALA A 97 5.50 -16.91 -3.84
CA ALA A 97 5.76 -16.51 -5.23
C ALA A 97 5.23 -15.08 -5.38
N CYS A 98 5.72 -14.15 -6.18
CA CYS A 98 5.51 -12.68 -6.00
C CYS A 98 6.43 -12.03 -4.96
N GLY A 99 7.17 -12.80 -4.14
CA GLY A 99 8.27 -12.27 -3.35
C GLY A 99 9.30 -11.50 -4.21
N PRO A 100 10.19 -10.69 -3.60
CA PRO A 100 11.07 -9.76 -4.30
C PRO A 100 11.97 -10.51 -5.29
N GLY A 101 11.59 -10.50 -6.56
CA GLY A 101 12.21 -11.34 -7.60
C GLY A 101 11.30 -11.61 -8.80
N GLN A 102 10.00 -11.32 -8.72
CA GLN A 102 9.07 -11.51 -9.84
C GLN A 102 8.52 -10.17 -10.34
N SER A 103 9.44 -9.28 -10.71
CA SER A 103 9.18 -8.19 -11.65
C SER A 103 9.45 -8.74 -13.06
N THR A 104 8.57 -9.56 -13.60
CA THR A 104 8.63 -9.85 -15.04
C THR A 104 7.95 -8.70 -15.76
N GLU A 105 8.79 -7.82 -16.27
CA GLU A 105 8.55 -6.90 -17.37
C GLU A 105 7.81 -7.58 -18.52
N GLY A 106 6.99 -6.79 -19.22
CA GLY A 106 6.19 -7.17 -20.38
C GLY A 106 5.18 -6.09 -20.70
#